data_AF-A0A4V1SDU5-F1
#
_entry.id   AF-A0A4V1SDU5-F1
#
_cell.length_a   1.000
_cell.length_b   1.000
_cell.length_c   1.000
_cell.angle_alpha   90.00
_cell.angle_beta   90.00
_cell.angle_gamma   90.00
#
_symmetry.space_group_name_H-M   'P 1'
#
loop_
_entity.id
_entity.type
_entity.pdbx_description
1 polymer ?
#
loop_
_entity_poly.entity_id
_entity_poly.type
_entity_poly.pdbx_seq_one_letter_code
_entity_poly.pdbx_strand_id
1 'polypeptide(L)'
;APEKLFEVKARDPLHLIELAWHLGNRHLSAQIEEGRILIMRDHVIRSMLQGLGATVTDIDEPFQPARGAYHAHGGHDHGSHGHHAHD
;
A
#
# COMPACT_ATOMS: atom_id res chain seq x y z
N ALA A 1 1.29 14.34 6.55
CA ALA A 1 0.25 15.21 5.99
C ALA A 1 -0.89 14.33 5.47
N PRO A 2 -2.14 14.81 5.37
CA PRO A 2 -3.20 14.02 4.76
C PRO A 2 -2.90 13.76 3.28
N GLU A 3 -3.17 12.54 2.81
CA GLU A 3 -2.98 12.11 1.44
C GLU A 3 -4.32 11.78 0.79
N LYS A 4 -4.39 11.97 -0.54
CA LYS A 4 -5.57 11.61 -1.34
C LYS A 4 -5.57 10.11 -1.58
N LEU A 5 -6.46 9.39 -0.91
CA LEU A 5 -6.53 7.94 -0.95
C LEU A 5 -7.88 7.46 -1.50
N PHE A 6 -7.93 6.16 -1.81
CA PHE A 6 -9.17 5.42 -1.87
C PHE A 6 -9.32 4.53 -0.64
N GLU A 7 -10.47 4.61 0.01
CA GLU A 7 -10.92 3.60 0.98
C GLU A 7 -11.64 2.49 0.22
N VAL A 8 -11.17 1.27 0.42
CA VAL A 8 -11.71 0.04 -0.17
C VAL A 8 -12.39 -0.77 0.93
N LYS A 9 -13.70 -0.96 0.80
CA LYS A 9 -14.51 -1.78 1.71
C LYS A 9 -15.06 -3.02 1.00
N ALA A 10 -14.97 -4.14 1.69
CA ALA A 10 -15.52 -5.41 1.25
C ALA A 10 -16.95 -5.61 1.74
N ARG A 11 -17.58 -6.68 1.28
CA ARG A 11 -18.95 -7.07 1.67
C ARG A 11 -18.96 -7.90 2.96
N ASP A 12 -17.86 -8.61 3.20
CA ASP A 12 -17.60 -9.50 4.33
C ASP A 12 -16.06 -9.69 4.49
N PRO A 13 -15.59 -10.31 5.59
CA PRO A 13 -14.16 -10.48 5.83
C PRO A 13 -13.42 -11.34 4.80
N LEU A 14 -14.07 -12.37 4.24
CA LEU A 14 -13.44 -13.23 3.24
C LEU A 14 -13.18 -12.43 1.95
N HIS A 15 -14.16 -11.65 1.52
CA HIS A 15 -14.01 -10.76 0.38
C HIS A 15 -12.90 -9.71 0.61
N LEU A 16 -12.70 -9.24 1.85
CA LEU A 16 -11.60 -8.30 2.16
C LEU A 16 -10.22 -8.95 1.93
N ILE A 17 -10.07 -10.21 2.34
CA ILE A 17 -8.83 -10.98 2.14
C ILE A 17 -8.57 -11.20 0.64
N GLU A 18 -9.59 -11.52 -0.13
CA GLU A 18 -9.49 -11.66 -1.60
C GLU A 18 -9.08 -10.34 -2.26
N LEU A 19 -9.67 -9.21 -1.87
CA LEU A 19 -9.27 -7.89 -2.37
C LEU A 19 -7.81 -7.56 -2.01
N ALA A 20 -7.37 -7.86 -0.78
CA ALA A 20 -5.98 -7.70 -0.37
C ALA A 20 -5.04 -8.55 -1.23
N TRP A 21 -5.41 -9.78 -1.54
CA TRP A 21 -4.67 -10.66 -2.45
C TRP A 21 -4.54 -10.05 -3.86
N HIS A 22 -5.64 -9.56 -4.44
CA HIS A 22 -5.63 -8.93 -5.76
C HIS A 22 -4.77 -7.67 -5.81
N LEU A 23 -4.80 -6.85 -4.77
CA LEU A 23 -3.95 -5.65 -4.66
C LEU A 23 -2.47 -6.03 -4.51
N GLY A 24 -2.17 -7.05 -3.71
CA GLY A 24 -0.82 -7.60 -3.54
C GLY A 24 -0.22 -8.12 -4.85
N ASN A 25 -1.00 -8.83 -5.66
CA ASN A 25 -0.60 -9.32 -6.99
C ASN A 25 -0.25 -8.19 -7.98
N ARG A 26 -0.57 -6.95 -7.66
CA ARG A 26 -0.24 -5.75 -8.44
C ARG A 26 0.90 -4.93 -7.84
N HIS A 27 1.51 -5.41 -6.75
CA HIS A 27 2.60 -4.73 -6.03
C HIS A 27 2.28 -3.28 -5.64
N LEU A 28 1.03 -3.03 -5.23
CA LEU A 28 0.58 -1.70 -4.81
C LEU A 28 0.92 -1.46 -3.33
N SER A 29 1.32 -0.22 -3.01
CA SER A 29 1.34 0.24 -1.62
C SER A 29 -0.08 0.27 -1.07
N ALA A 30 -0.31 -0.44 0.03
CA ALA A 30 -1.60 -0.54 0.67
C ALA A 30 -1.45 -0.51 2.19
N GLN A 31 -2.33 0.22 2.86
CA GLN A 31 -2.51 0.15 4.32
C GLN A 31 -3.69 -0.79 4.58
N ILE A 32 -3.47 -1.82 5.40
CA ILE A 32 -4.45 -2.86 5.68
C ILE A 32 -4.97 -2.65 7.10
N GLU A 33 -6.29 -2.54 7.24
CA GLU A 33 -6.99 -2.42 8.51
C GLU A 33 -8.08 -3.50 8.60
N GLU A 34 -8.62 -3.76 9.80
CA GLU A 34 -9.56 -4.87 10.02
C GLU A 34 -10.81 -4.85 9.13
N GLY A 35 -11.26 -3.65 8.73
CA GLY A 35 -12.49 -3.48 7.94
C GLY A 35 -12.31 -2.81 6.58
N ARG A 36 -11.09 -2.41 6.21
CA ARG A 36 -10.82 -1.66 4.97
C ARG A 36 -9.37 -1.74 4.54
N ILE A 37 -9.13 -1.41 3.28
CA ILE A 37 -7.78 -1.23 2.72
C ILE A 37 -7.72 0.18 2.16
N LEU A 38 -6.61 0.87 2.40
CA LEU A 38 -6.33 2.18 1.79
C LEU A 38 -5.26 2.03 0.74
N ILE A 39 -5.46 2.69 -0.39
CA ILE A 39 -4.49 2.77 -1.48
C ILE A 39 -4.40 4.19 -2.03
N MET A 40 -3.31 4.49 -2.72
CA MET A 40 -3.20 5.72 -3.51
C MET A 40 -4.26 5.76 -4.61
N ARG A 41 -4.74 6.96 -4.96
CA ARG A 41 -5.76 7.11 -6.00
C ARG A 41 -5.21 6.73 -7.38
N ASP A 42 -5.70 5.61 -7.90
CA ASP A 42 -5.50 5.14 -9.27
C ASP A 42 -6.84 4.71 -9.88
N HIS A 43 -7.27 5.40 -10.93
CA HIS A 43 -8.56 5.16 -11.58
C HIS A 43 -8.68 3.76 -12.23
N VAL A 44 -7.57 3.16 -12.68
CA VAL A 44 -7.53 1.80 -13.23
C VAL A 44 -7.80 0.80 -12.11
N ILE A 45 -7.13 0.98 -10.97
CA ILE A 45 -7.31 0.12 -9.80
C ILE A 45 -8.72 0.29 -9.22
N ARG A 46 -9.25 1.52 -9.17
CA ARG A 46 -10.64 1.78 -8.78
C ARG A 46 -11.63 0.97 -9.62
N SER A 47 -11.50 1.03 -10.94
CA SER A 47 -12.38 0.33 -11.87
C SER A 47 -12.31 -1.19 -11.68
N MET A 48 -11.09 -1.73 -11.48
CA MET A 48 -10.89 -3.14 -11.18
C MET A 48 -11.57 -3.54 -9.85
N LEU A 49 -11.34 -2.79 -8.77
CA LEU A 49 -11.92 -3.08 -7.45
C LEU A 49 -13.45 -3.04 -7.48
N GLN A 50 -14.02 -2.07 -8.19
CA GLN A 50 -15.47 -1.99 -8.40
C GLN A 50 -15.99 -3.20 -9.21
N GLY A 51 -15.23 -3.67 -10.21
CA GLY A 51 -15.55 -4.90 -10.96
C GLY A 51 -15.52 -6.17 -10.12
N LEU A 52 -14.70 -6.21 -9.05
CA LEU A 52 -14.70 -7.27 -8.03
C LEU A 52 -15.82 -7.09 -6.98
N GLY A 53 -16.58 -5.99 -7.09
CA GLY A 53 -17.70 -5.65 -6.22
C GLY A 53 -17.30 -5.07 -4.88
N ALA A 54 -16.12 -4.45 -4.79
CA ALA A 54 -15.72 -3.62 -3.66
C ALA A 54 -16.39 -2.24 -3.70
N THR A 55 -16.64 -1.67 -2.53
CA THR A 55 -17.01 -0.25 -2.41
C THR A 55 -15.73 0.58 -2.33
N VAL A 56 -15.58 1.55 -3.24
CA VAL A 56 -14.39 2.41 -3.31
C VAL A 56 -14.79 3.87 -3.14
N THR A 57 -14.32 4.52 -2.08
CA THR A 57 -14.64 5.92 -1.76
C THR A 57 -13.40 6.80 -1.72
N ASP A 58 -13.55 8.07 -2.12
CA ASP A 58 -12.50 9.08 -2.05
C ASP A 58 -12.37 9.62 -0.63
N ILE A 59 -11.18 9.55 -0.03
CA ILE A 59 -10.91 10.08 1.32
C ILE A 59 -9.58 10.87 1.35
N ASP A 60 -9.39 11.65 2.41
CA ASP A 60 -8.17 12.42 2.68
C ASP A 60 -7.67 12.16 4.12
N GLU A 61 -6.66 11.33 4.29
CA GLU A 61 -6.12 10.95 5.61
C GLU A 61 -4.63 10.55 5.56
N PRO A 62 -3.91 10.47 6.70
CA PRO A 62 -2.53 10.01 6.71
C PRO A 62 -2.39 8.57 6.18
N PHE A 63 -1.38 8.33 5.35
CA PHE A 63 -1.14 7.02 4.75
C PHE A 63 0.11 6.35 5.33
N GLN A 64 -0.04 5.13 5.81
CA GLN A 64 0.98 4.29 6.43
C GLN A 64 0.92 2.89 5.80
N PRO A 65 1.43 2.74 4.56
CA PRO A 65 1.36 1.46 3.86
C PRO A 65 2.11 0.37 4.61
N ALA A 66 1.55 -0.84 4.57
CA ALA A 66 2.18 -2.02 5.12
C ALA A 66 3.56 -2.23 4.48
N ARG A 67 4.56 -2.50 5.32
CA ARG A 67 5.91 -2.83 4.84
C ARG A 67 5.92 -4.29 4.36
N GLY A 68 6.55 -4.53 3.21
CA GLY A 68 6.75 -5.89 2.72
C GLY A 68 7.62 -6.71 3.69
N ALA A 69 7.40 -8.03 3.72
CA ALA A 69 8.09 -8.94 4.64
C ALA A 69 9.64 -8.89 4.55
N TYR A 70 10.17 -8.50 3.39
CA TYR A 70 11.61 -8.45 3.12
C TYR A 70 12.23 -7.06 3.28
N HIS A 71 11.45 -6.03 3.63
CA HIS A 71 11.97 -4.69 3.92
C HIS A 71 12.62 -4.58 5.32
N ALA A 72 12.65 -5.66 6.10
CA ALA A 72 13.19 -5.68 7.47
C ALA A 72 14.74 -5.69 7.56
N HIS A 73 15.47 -5.72 6.44
CA HIS A 73 16.94 -5.84 6.44
C HIS A 73 17.70 -4.69 5.74
N GLY A 74 17.14 -3.48 5.67
CA GLY A 74 17.73 -2.42 4.83
C GLY A 74 17.60 -0.96 5.31
N GLY A 75 17.51 -0.70 6.60
CA GLY A 75 17.75 0.65 7.14
C GLY A 75 18.57 0.51 8.43
N HIS A 76 19.67 1.20 8.67
CA HIS A 76 20.15 2.50 8.21
C HIS A 76 21.69 2.51 8.34
N ASP A 77 22.45 3.18 7.46
CA ASP A 77 23.55 4.01 7.96
C ASP A 77 24.02 5.08 6.96
N HIS A 78 24.21 6.27 7.52
CA HIS A 78 24.80 7.43 6.86
C HIS A 78 26.33 7.28 6.91
N GLY A 79 26.94 6.74 5.84
CA GLY A 79 28.39 6.59 5.74
C GLY A 79 28.99 7.51 4.68
N SER A 80 29.36 8.73 5.06
CA SER A 80 30.34 9.53 4.32
C SER A 80 31.68 8.79 4.29
N HIS A 81 31.97 8.04 3.22
CA HIS A 81 33.33 7.56 2.94
C HIS A 81 34.02 8.48 1.95
N GLY A 82 34.65 9.51 2.52
CA GLY A 82 35.79 10.15 1.90
C GLY A 82 36.98 9.18 1.80
N HIS A 83 37.74 9.35 0.72
CA HIS A 83 39.17 9.09 0.54
C HIS A 83 39.81 7.90 1.27
N HIS A 84 40.26 6.91 0.51
CA HIS A 84 41.60 6.38 0.68
C HIS A 84 42.16 5.95 -0.69
N ALA A 85 43.18 6.69 -1.13
CA ALA A 85 44.11 6.28 -2.16
C ALA A 85 45.09 5.25 -1.59
N HIS A 86 45.46 4.25 -2.38
CA HIS A 86 46.71 3.50 -2.23
C HIS A 86 47.20 3.07 -3.62
N ASP A 87 48.46 3.45 -3.87
CA ASP A 87 49.43 3.08 -4.93
C ASP A 87 48.95 2.75 -6.35
#